data_AF-A0A524F832-F1
#
_entry.id   AF-A0A524F832-F1
#
_cell.length_a   1.000
_cell.length_b   1.000
_cell.length_c   1.000
_cell.angle_alpha   90.00
_cell.angle_beta   90.00
_cell.angle_gamma   90.00
#
_symmetry.space_group_name_H-M   'P 1'
#
loop_
_entity.id
_entity.type
_entity.pdbx_description
1 polymer ?
#
loop_
_entity_poly.entity_id
_entity_poly.type
_entity_poly.pdbx_seq_one_letter_code
_entity_poly.pdbx_strand_id
1 'polypeptide(L)' 'MVEKKYHCPRCGNKDIVDYTESFDCPSCKLEFEKKDCDELEESQILAVEEKLGVFDAIGLEPKKKTNSLD' A
#
# COMPACT_ATOMS: atom_id res chain seq x y z
N MET A 1 23.93 -8.82 -2.16
CA MET A 1 22.70 -8.71 -2.98
C MET A 1 21.61 -8.45 -1.96
N VAL A 2 21.02 -7.25 -1.91
CA VAL A 2 19.91 -7.00 -0.98
C VAL A 2 18.71 -7.77 -1.50
N GLU A 3 18.34 -8.85 -0.82
CA GLU A 3 17.08 -9.53 -1.07
C GLU A 3 15.95 -8.54 -0.73
N LYS A 4 15.19 -8.13 -1.75
CA LYS A 4 13.97 -7.34 -1.52
C LYS A 4 13.00 -8.23 -0.75
N LYS A 5 12.66 -7.81 0.48
CA LYS A 5 11.78 -8.55 1.39
C LYS A 5 10.32 -8.59 0.90
N TYR A 6 9.93 -7.66 0.03
CA TYR A 6 8.57 -7.49 -0.46
C TYR A 6 8.51 -7.69 -1.98
N HIS A 7 7.36 -8.18 -2.45
CA HIS A 7 6.98 -8.31 -3.86
C HIS A 7 5.55 -7.79 -4.04
N CYS A 8 5.16 -7.51 -5.28
CA CYS A 8 3.81 -7.06 -5.56
C CYS A 8 2.80 -8.20 -5.32
N PRO A 9 1.81 -8.04 -4.42
CA PRO A 9 0.83 -9.08 -4.13
C PRO A 9 -0.16 -9.32 -5.30
N ARG A 10 -0.29 -8.37 -6.23
CA ARG A 10 -1.19 -8.49 -7.39
C ARG A 10 -0.61 -9.29 -8.54
N CYS A 11 0.66 -9.06 -8.86
CA CYS A 11 1.30 -9.66 -10.05
C CYS A 11 2.50 -10.55 -9.71
N GLY A 12 2.91 -10.62 -8.44
CA GLY A 12 4.08 -11.38 -7.98
C GLY A 12 5.43 -10.77 -8.38
N ASN A 13 5.44 -9.57 -8.97
CA ASN A 13 6.68 -8.95 -9.43
C ASN A 13 7.56 -8.50 -8.25
N LYS A 14 8.84 -8.89 -8.28
CA LYS A 14 9.85 -8.48 -7.28
C LYS A 14 10.50 -7.14 -7.64
N ASP A 15 10.32 -6.69 -8.87
CA ASP A 15 10.75 -5.37 -9.30
C ASP A 15 9.76 -4.32 -8.80
N ILE A 16 9.95 -3.92 -7.54
CA ILE A 16 9.19 -2.88 -6.85
C ILE A 16 10.09 -1.67 -6.55
N VAL A 17 9.47 -0.49 -6.52
CA VAL A 17 10.07 0.76 -6.06
C VAL A 17 9.78 0.90 -4.58
N ASP A 18 10.81 0.76 -3.76
CA ASP A 18 10.71 0.74 -2.30
C ASP A 18 10.74 2.17 -1.72
N TYR A 19 9.72 2.53 -0.94
CA TYR A 19 9.66 3.77 -0.17
C TYR A 19 9.80 3.45 1.33
N THR A 20 9.86 4.45 2.20
CA THR A 20 10.06 4.22 3.64
C THR A 20 8.95 3.36 4.26
N GLU A 21 7.68 3.64 3.95
CA GLU A 21 6.51 2.99 4.56
C GLU A 21 5.68 2.16 3.55
N SER A 22 5.80 2.46 2.26
CA SER A 22 5.09 1.81 1.16
C SER A 22 6.07 1.31 0.09
N PHE A 23 5.55 0.65 -0.93
CA PHE A 23 6.26 0.41 -2.18
C PHE A 23 5.29 0.50 -3.35
N ASP A 24 5.80 0.92 -4.51
CA ASP A 24 5.05 0.93 -5.75
C ASP A 24 5.47 -0.25 -6.63
N CYS A 25 4.48 -0.86 -7.29
CA CYS A 25 4.74 -1.82 -8.34
C CYS A 25 4.67 -1.12 -9.71
N PRO A 26 5.78 -0.94 -10.44
CA PRO A 26 5.78 -0.28 -11.75
C PRO A 26 4.98 -1.05 -12.82
N SER A 27 4.77 -2.35 -12.64
CA SER A 27 3.94 -3.17 -13.55
C SER A 27 2.44 -2.93 -13.33
N CYS A 28 1.99 -2.92 -12.07
CA CYS A 28 0.58 -2.69 -11.74
C CYS A 28 0.24 -1.21 -11.66
N LYS A 29 1.23 -0.35 -11.44
CA LYS A 29 1.12 1.07 -11.05
C LYS A 29 0.23 1.23 -9.81
N LEU A 30 0.45 0.34 -8.84
CA LEU A 30 -0.29 0.31 -7.59
C LEU A 30 0.70 0.42 -6.44
N GLU A 31 0.34 1.25 -5.46
CA GLU A 31 1.06 1.42 -4.22
C GLU A 31 0.48 0.53 -3.12
N PHE A 32 1.36 -0.11 -2.35
CA PHE A 32 1.01 -0.98 -1.22
C PHE A 32 1.77 -0.56 0.04
N GLU A 33 1.13 -0.59 1.20
CA GLU A 33 1.80 -0.36 2.48
C GLU A 33 2.58 -1.62 2.89
N LYS A 34 3.85 -1.45 3.30
CA LYS A 34 4.68 -2.56 3.78
C LYS A 34 4.09 -3.20 5.03
N LYS A 35 3.41 -2.40 5.83
CA LYS A 35 2.73 -2.82 7.05
C LYS A 35 1.59 -3.80 6.74
N ASP A 36 0.76 -3.48 5.74
CA ASP A 36 -0.28 -4.40 5.25
C ASP A 36 0.35 -5.71 4.72
N CYS A 37 1.52 -5.65 4.09
CA CYS A 37 2.25 -6.85 3.64
C CYS A 37 2.88 -7.71 4.75
N ASP A 38 3.12 -7.14 5.93
CA ASP A 38 3.68 -7.86 7.09
C ASP A 38 2.57 -8.43 7.99
N GLU A 39 1.40 -7.76 8.04
CA GLU A 39 0.27 -8.12 8.90
C GLU A 39 -0.84 -8.93 8.21
N LEU A 40 -0.98 -8.83 6.88
CA LEU A 40 -2.08 -9.44 6.13
C LEU A 40 -1.60 -10.48 5.12
N GLU A 41 -2.47 -11.45 4.81
CA GLU A 41 -2.23 -12.38 3.70
C GLU A 41 -2.33 -11.66 2.36
N GLU A 42 -1.56 -12.10 1.36
CA GLU A 42 -1.47 -11.43 0.05
C GLU A 42 -2.83 -11.18 -0.63
N SER A 43 -3.80 -12.06 -0.39
CA SER A 43 -5.17 -11.93 -0.92
C SER A 43 -6.00 -10.82 -0.27
N GLN A 44 -5.63 -10.38 0.93
CA GLN A 44 -6.30 -9.33 1.70
C GLN A 44 -5.66 -7.96 1.51
N ILE A 45 -4.44 -7.91 0.94
CA ILE A 45 -3.72 -6.66 0.73
C ILE A 45 -4.41 -5.85 -0.37
N LEU A 46 -4.87 -4.66 0.00
CA LEU A 46 -5.45 -3.69 -0.92
C LEU A 46 -4.41 -2.63 -1.28
N ALA A 47 -4.45 -2.15 -2.52
CA ALA A 47 -3.67 -0.98 -2.87
C ALA A 47 -4.15 0.25 -2.08
N VAL A 48 -3.26 1.20 -1.82
CA VAL A 48 -3.57 2.45 -1.10
C VAL A 48 -4.76 3.17 -1.76
N GLU A 49 -4.80 3.19 -3.10
CA GLU A 49 -5.87 3.82 -3.86
C GLU A 49 -7.21 3.06 -3.73
N GLU A 50 -7.19 1.72 -3.70
CA GLU A 50 -8.39 0.90 -3.45
C GLU A 50 -8.95 1.15 -2.04
N LYS A 51 -8.06 1.23 -1.05
CA LYS A 51 -8.40 1.51 0.34
C LYS A 51 -9.08 2.88 0.45
N LEU A 52 -8.53 3.91 -0.20
CA LEU A 52 -9.13 5.26 -0.29
C LEU A 52 -10.50 5.25 -0.98
N GLY A 53 -10.64 4.52 -2.09
CA GLY A 53 -11.91 4.40 -2.81
C GLY A 53 -13.00 3.71 -2.00
N VAL A 54 -12.65 2.71 -1.19
CA VAL A 54 -13.59 2.05 -0.27
C VAL A 54 -14.06 3.03 0.81
N PHE A 55 -13.15 3.81 1.40
CA PHE A 55 -13.50 4.81 2.41
C PHE A 55 -14.47 5.87 1.88
N ASP A 56 -14.24 6.35 0.65
CA ASP A 56 -15.14 7.28 -0.03
C ASP A 56 -16.53 6.67 -0.27
N ALA A 57 -16.58 5.44 -0.80
CA ALA A 57 -17.83 4.75 -1.13
C ALA A 57 -18.71 4.42 0.08
N ILE A 58 -18.10 4.15 1.24
CA ILE A 58 -18.82 3.82 2.49
C ILE A 58 -19.02 5.04 3.41
N GLY A 59 -18.63 6.23 2.96
CA GLY A 59 -18.77 7.47 3.74
C GLY A 59 -17.94 7.49 5.03
N LEU A 60 -16.92 6.64 5.13
CA LEU A 60 -15.96 6.69 6.23
C LEU A 60 -14.89 7.71 5.83
N GLU A 61 -15.01 8.94 6.31
CA GLU A 61 -13.96 9.93 6.12
C GLU A 61 -12.67 9.40 6.78
N PRO A 62 -11.58 9.16 6.02
CA PRO A 62 -10.32 8.80 6.63
C PRO A 62 -9.95 9.95 7.56
N LYS A 63 -9.80 9.66 8.85
CA LYS A 63 -9.36 10.68 9.81
C LYS A 63 -7.98 11.14 9.40
N LYS A 64 -7.92 12.21 8.61
CA LYS A 64 -6.72 12.99 8.41
C LYS A 64 -6.25 13.36 9.81
N LYS A 65 -5.13 12.79 10.26
CA LYS A 65 -4.37 13.44 11.32
C LYS A 65 -3.84 14.73 10.70
N THR A 66 -4.68 15.76 10.70
CA THR A 66 -4.24 17.14 10.71
C THR A 66 -3.41 17.28 11.99
N ASN A 67 -2.09 17.15 11.86
CA ASN A 67 -1.22 17.96 12.70
C ASN A 67 -1.35 19.39 12.16
N SER A 68 -2.39 20.10 12.61
CA SER A 68 -2.34 21.55 12.63
C SER A 68 -1.33 21.90 13.69
N LEU A 69 -0.12 22.24 13.24
CA LEU A 69 0.74 23.15 13.98
C LEU A 69 0.83 24.43 13.13
N ASP A 70 -0.18 25.29 13.27
CA ASP A 70 -0.03 26.71 13.63
C ASP A 70 -1.44 27.31 13.87
#